data_AF-A0A5C2HHD1-F1
#
_entry.id   AF-A0A5C2HHD1-F1
#
_cell.length_a   1.000
_cell.length_b   1.000
_cell.length_c   1.000
_cell.angle_alpha   90.00
_cell.angle_beta   90.00
_cell.angle_gamma   90.00
#
_symmetry.space_group_name_H-M   'P 1'
#
loop_
_entity.id
_entity.type
_entity.pdbx_description
1 polymer ?
#
loop_
_entity_poly.entity_id
_entity_poly.type
_entity_poly.pdbx_seq_one_letter_code
_entity_poly.pdbx_strand_id
1 'polypeptide(L)'
;MSLHYILSPCGTSSLSNLVKNGDQKRLIFYHANAKNLADIPPESQIILQQLIAEARERLNQADITEARRASAELNGILGCYEGEIPRRNDIHLLLSTDTWIGEQTALLVQEWLQRQGSDLVVDVYRHSGLQTARLDEFQISLSDLVKKFAEELPAYQQSGYRVIFNLTGGFKGVQGFLQSMANFYADETVYIFETGDLLRIPRLPIKLDATEIIEQNLTLFRRLGNDLAVTRQELDGLIPDTLLFEVEGELALSAWGELLWREAKNELYRAAIYPSPDSKVIYGERWQPSVSKLPAERCKQVNERIDQLVKHLYQESYNPASLDFKQLKGKSMLPSTHEMDGWADGDARRIYGHFEGGVFVLDRLDKALH
;
A
#
# COMPACT_ATOMS: atom_id res chain seq x y z
N MET A 1 10.64 2.78 -26.47
CA MET A 1 9.41 3.29 -25.83
C MET A 1 9.36 2.72 -24.42
N SER A 2 9.06 3.53 -23.40
CA SER A 2 8.94 3.08 -22.00
C SER A 2 7.74 2.13 -21.85
N LEU A 3 7.88 1.04 -21.09
CA LEU A 3 6.74 0.19 -20.70
C LEU A 3 5.77 0.99 -19.82
N HIS A 4 4.50 0.60 -19.78
CA HIS A 4 3.48 1.27 -18.98
C HIS A 4 3.04 0.40 -17.82
N TYR A 5 2.89 1.00 -16.64
CA TYR A 5 2.14 0.44 -15.52
C TYR A 5 0.89 1.32 -15.36
N ILE A 6 -0.30 0.77 -15.64
CA ILE A 6 -1.55 1.53 -15.65
C ILE A 6 -2.44 1.04 -14.51
N LEU A 7 -2.58 1.86 -13.47
CA LEU A 7 -3.56 1.66 -12.42
C LEU A 7 -4.91 2.20 -12.88
N SER A 8 -5.94 1.35 -12.96
CA SER A 8 -7.32 1.76 -13.29
C SER A 8 -8.28 1.30 -12.20
N PRO A 9 -8.90 2.20 -11.42
CA PRO A 9 -9.99 1.83 -10.55
C PRO A 9 -11.23 1.48 -11.39
N CYS A 10 -11.84 0.34 -11.09
CA CYS A 10 -13.01 -0.20 -11.77
C CYS A 10 -14.26 0.02 -10.92
N GLY A 11 -15.22 0.76 -11.47
CA GLY A 11 -16.52 1.00 -10.84
C GLY A 11 -17.59 0.08 -11.44
N THR A 12 -18.86 0.38 -11.17
CA THR A 12 -20.00 -0.28 -11.83
C THR A 12 -20.38 0.40 -13.16
N SER A 13 -19.65 1.46 -13.56
CA SER A 13 -19.97 2.28 -14.72
C SER A 13 -19.90 1.50 -16.03
N SER A 14 -18.88 0.63 -16.18
CA SER A 14 -18.72 -0.26 -17.32
C SER A 14 -19.90 -1.23 -17.49
N LEU A 15 -20.46 -1.75 -16.39
CA LEU A 15 -21.65 -2.59 -16.48
C LEU A 15 -22.91 -1.76 -16.76
N SER A 16 -23.11 -0.65 -16.06
CA SER A 16 -24.32 0.19 -16.20
C SER A 16 -24.42 0.95 -17.53
N ASN A 17 -23.30 1.20 -18.22
CA ASN A 17 -23.29 1.79 -19.56
C ASN A 17 -23.70 0.79 -20.65
N LEU A 18 -23.47 -0.50 -20.42
CA LEU A 18 -23.85 -1.56 -21.35
C LEU A 18 -25.35 -1.86 -21.34
N VAL A 19 -26.02 -1.52 -20.23
CA VAL A 19 -27.45 -1.73 -20.02
C VAL A 19 -28.28 -0.56 -20.56
N LYS A 20 -29.29 -0.83 -21.39
CA LYS A 20 -30.20 0.21 -21.93
C LYS A 20 -31.44 0.43 -21.07
N ASN A 21 -31.87 -0.56 -20.30
CA ASN A 21 -33.07 -0.51 -19.49
C ASN A 21 -32.81 0.22 -18.16
N GLY A 22 -33.63 1.23 -17.85
CA GLY A 22 -33.53 2.02 -16.62
C GLY A 22 -33.70 1.22 -15.33
N ASP A 23 -34.55 0.19 -15.33
CA ASP A 23 -34.79 -0.64 -14.15
C ASP A 23 -33.61 -1.58 -13.87
N GLN A 24 -32.98 -2.11 -14.93
CA GLN A 24 -31.77 -2.90 -14.81
C GLN A 24 -30.58 -2.05 -14.31
N LYS A 25 -30.48 -0.78 -14.75
CA LYS A 25 -29.49 0.17 -14.18
C LYS A 25 -29.74 0.41 -12.69
N ARG A 26 -30.99 0.63 -12.29
CA ARG A 26 -31.36 0.80 -10.88
C ARG A 26 -31.00 -0.44 -10.06
N LEU A 27 -31.20 -1.64 -10.61
CA LEU A 27 -30.83 -2.88 -9.95
C LEU A 27 -29.32 -2.98 -9.69
N ILE A 28 -28.49 -2.61 -10.67
CA ILE A 28 -27.02 -2.55 -10.51
C ILE A 28 -26.64 -1.57 -9.40
N PHE A 29 -27.22 -0.37 -9.38
CA PHE A 29 -26.91 0.61 -8.34
C PHE A 29 -27.38 0.18 -6.96
N TYR A 30 -28.56 -0.44 -6.87
CA TYR A 30 -29.13 -0.90 -5.60
C TYR A 30 -28.27 -1.97 -4.94
N HIS A 31 -27.69 -2.88 -5.74
CA HIS A 31 -26.84 -3.97 -5.27
C HIS A 31 -25.33 -3.69 -5.41
N ALA A 32 -24.92 -2.46 -5.73
CA ALA A 32 -23.52 -2.11 -6.00
C ALA A 32 -22.59 -2.36 -4.80
N ASN A 33 -23.14 -2.33 -3.59
CA ASN A 33 -22.41 -2.52 -2.33
C ASN A 33 -22.48 -3.95 -1.78
N ALA A 34 -23.14 -4.88 -2.48
CA ALA A 34 -23.17 -6.29 -2.06
C ALA A 34 -21.77 -6.89 -2.16
N LYS A 35 -21.27 -7.44 -1.04
CA LYS A 35 -19.93 -8.06 -0.99
C LYS A 35 -19.89 -9.37 -1.76
N ASN A 36 -20.94 -10.18 -1.62
CA ASN A 36 -21.06 -11.47 -2.27
C ASN A 36 -22.37 -11.57 -3.05
N LEU A 37 -22.40 -12.42 -4.07
CA LEU A 37 -23.62 -12.73 -4.80
C LEU A 37 -24.74 -13.26 -3.87
N ALA A 38 -24.37 -14.04 -2.84
CA ALA A 38 -25.30 -14.60 -1.87
C ALA A 38 -26.02 -13.53 -1.03
N ASP A 39 -25.48 -12.32 -0.95
CA ASP A 39 -26.08 -11.20 -0.21
C ASP A 39 -27.22 -10.52 -1.01
N ILE A 40 -27.40 -10.91 -2.28
CA ILE A 40 -28.40 -10.37 -3.21
C ILE A 40 -29.62 -11.31 -3.26
N PRO A 41 -30.88 -10.82 -3.33
CA PRO A 41 -32.06 -11.67 -3.48
C PRO A 41 -31.98 -12.56 -4.74
N PRO A 42 -32.41 -13.84 -4.71
CA PRO A 42 -32.25 -14.78 -5.83
C PRO A 42 -32.78 -14.28 -7.18
N GLU A 43 -33.92 -13.59 -7.18
CA GLU A 43 -34.48 -12.96 -8.38
C GLU A 43 -33.56 -11.90 -9.00
N SER A 44 -32.92 -11.10 -8.15
CA SER A 44 -31.95 -10.08 -8.57
C SER A 44 -30.63 -10.71 -9.00
N GLN A 45 -30.20 -11.81 -8.37
CA GLN A 45 -29.00 -12.56 -8.76
C GLN A 45 -29.08 -13.02 -10.21
N ILE A 46 -30.20 -13.65 -10.59
CA ILE A 46 -30.40 -14.19 -11.95
C ILE A 46 -30.29 -13.05 -12.99
N ILE A 47 -30.96 -11.93 -12.74
CA ILE A 47 -30.93 -10.77 -13.64
C ILE A 47 -29.52 -10.21 -13.74
N LEU A 48 -28.82 -10.00 -12.61
CA LEU A 48 -27.47 -9.43 -12.61
C LEU A 48 -26.45 -10.36 -13.29
N GLN A 49 -26.52 -11.66 -13.06
CA GLN A 49 -25.68 -12.63 -13.75
C GLN A 49 -25.92 -12.63 -15.26
N GLN A 50 -27.19 -12.57 -15.67
CA GLN A 50 -27.53 -12.46 -17.09
C GLN A 50 -26.97 -11.16 -17.70
N LEU A 51 -27.09 -10.02 -17.00
CA LEU A 51 -26.52 -8.75 -17.45
C LEU A 51 -25.00 -8.80 -17.59
N ILE A 52 -24.30 -9.46 -16.66
CA ILE A 52 -22.84 -9.64 -16.73
C ILE A 52 -22.46 -10.55 -17.91
N ALA A 53 -23.22 -11.63 -18.15
CA ALA A 53 -23.00 -12.51 -19.30
C ALA A 53 -23.23 -11.77 -20.64
N GLU A 54 -24.30 -10.99 -20.74
CA GLU A 54 -24.58 -10.15 -21.92
C GLU A 54 -23.49 -9.09 -22.14
N ALA A 55 -23.04 -8.44 -21.06
CA ALA A 55 -21.95 -7.48 -21.09
C ALA A 55 -20.63 -8.12 -21.58
N ARG A 56 -20.33 -9.32 -21.09
CA ARG A 56 -19.19 -10.12 -21.51
C ARG A 56 -19.24 -10.44 -22.99
N GLU A 57 -20.35 -10.99 -23.48
CA GLU A 57 -20.50 -11.32 -24.90
C GLU A 57 -20.38 -10.09 -25.79
N ARG A 58 -20.97 -8.96 -25.37
CA ARG A 58 -20.87 -7.72 -26.12
C ARG A 58 -19.43 -7.17 -26.17
N LEU A 59 -18.71 -7.18 -25.05
CA LEU A 59 -17.30 -6.76 -25.03
C LEU A 59 -16.42 -7.72 -25.83
N ASN A 60 -16.69 -9.03 -25.75
CA ASN A 60 -15.95 -10.05 -26.48
C ASN A 60 -15.98 -9.86 -27.99
N GLN A 61 -17.07 -9.28 -28.51
CA GLN A 61 -17.26 -8.99 -29.92
C GLN A 61 -16.90 -7.55 -30.29
N ALA A 62 -16.65 -6.68 -29.30
CA ALA A 62 -16.42 -5.27 -29.49
C ALA A 62 -15.03 -5.00 -30.08
N ASP A 63 -14.99 -4.20 -31.13
CA ASP A 63 -13.75 -3.58 -31.57
C ASP A 63 -13.27 -2.49 -30.59
N ILE A 64 -12.12 -1.88 -30.87
CA ILE A 64 -11.55 -0.82 -30.03
C ILE A 64 -12.52 0.35 -29.86
N THR A 65 -13.22 0.78 -30.90
CA THR A 65 -14.15 1.92 -30.84
C THR A 65 -15.37 1.59 -29.99
N GLU A 66 -15.91 0.39 -30.15
CA GLU A 66 -17.06 -0.11 -29.39
C GLU A 66 -16.72 -0.31 -27.91
N ALA A 67 -15.54 -0.86 -27.61
CA ALA A 67 -15.05 -1.05 -26.25
C ALA A 67 -14.89 0.28 -25.51
N ARG A 68 -14.35 1.32 -26.17
CA ARG A 68 -14.26 2.69 -25.60
C ARG A 68 -15.62 3.28 -25.26
N ARG A 69 -16.65 2.99 -26.07
CA ARG A 69 -18.02 3.49 -25.78
C ARG A 69 -18.70 2.69 -24.68
N ALA A 70 -18.36 1.41 -24.54
CA ALA A 70 -18.95 0.50 -23.58
C ALA A 70 -18.45 0.73 -22.15
N SER A 71 -17.18 1.09 -21.98
CA SER A 71 -16.49 1.08 -20.70
C SER A 71 -15.64 2.34 -20.51
N ALA A 72 -15.86 3.06 -19.41
CA ALA A 72 -15.07 4.25 -19.08
C ALA A 72 -13.61 3.87 -18.76
N GLU A 73 -13.42 2.72 -18.10
CA GLU A 73 -12.11 2.15 -17.81
C GLU A 73 -11.36 1.81 -19.11
N LEU A 74 -11.98 1.07 -20.05
CA LEU A 74 -11.38 0.77 -21.35
C LEU A 74 -11.18 2.03 -22.20
N ASN A 75 -12.07 3.02 -22.13
CA ASN A 75 -11.86 4.28 -22.83
C ASN A 75 -10.60 5.01 -22.37
N GLY A 76 -10.37 5.04 -21.05
CA GLY A 76 -9.15 5.58 -20.47
C GLY A 76 -7.90 4.80 -20.88
N ILE A 77 -7.93 3.47 -20.72
CA ILE A 77 -6.81 2.58 -21.06
C ILE A 77 -6.45 2.70 -22.55
N LEU A 78 -7.43 2.64 -23.44
CA LEU A 78 -7.21 2.76 -24.88
C LEU A 78 -6.81 4.18 -25.27
N GLY A 79 -7.23 5.19 -24.52
CA GLY A 79 -6.74 6.55 -24.63
C GLY A 79 -5.24 6.66 -24.32
N CYS A 80 -4.75 5.94 -23.31
CA CYS A 80 -3.32 5.91 -22.97
C CYS A 80 -2.45 5.41 -24.13
N TYR A 81 -3.01 4.51 -24.95
CA TYR A 81 -2.38 3.87 -26.10
C TYR A 81 -2.71 4.51 -27.45
N GLU A 82 -3.39 5.66 -27.47
CA GLU A 82 -3.82 6.32 -28.72
C GLU A 82 -4.65 5.39 -29.64
N GLY A 83 -5.34 4.42 -29.05
CA GLY A 83 -6.17 3.45 -29.77
C GLY A 83 -5.44 2.21 -30.27
N GLU A 84 -4.13 2.05 -30.05
CA GLU A 84 -3.36 0.87 -30.48
C GLU A 84 -2.60 0.25 -29.32
N ILE A 85 -3.07 -0.90 -28.83
CA ILE A 85 -2.40 -1.63 -27.75
C ILE A 85 -1.08 -2.21 -28.27
N PRO A 86 0.07 -1.82 -27.69
CA PRO A 86 1.36 -2.31 -28.14
C PRO A 86 1.59 -3.76 -27.70
N ARG A 87 2.30 -4.55 -28.51
CA ARG A 87 2.79 -5.89 -28.15
C ARG A 87 4.04 -5.79 -27.28
N ARG A 88 3.83 -5.53 -26.00
CA ARG A 88 4.89 -5.43 -24.98
C ARG A 88 4.31 -5.68 -23.60
N ASN A 89 5.20 -5.93 -22.64
CA ASN A 89 4.87 -6.32 -21.26
C ASN A 89 4.40 -5.14 -20.41
N ASP A 90 3.42 -4.37 -20.90
CA ASP A 90 2.72 -3.36 -20.13
C ASP A 90 1.86 -4.04 -19.07
N ILE A 91 1.80 -3.42 -17.90
CA ILE A 91 1.09 -3.93 -16.72
C ILE A 91 -0.17 -3.10 -16.51
N HIS A 92 -1.28 -3.78 -16.31
CA HIS A 92 -2.58 -3.19 -15.99
C HIS A 92 -3.03 -3.70 -14.62
N LEU A 93 -3.03 -2.81 -13.62
CA LEU A 93 -3.61 -3.10 -12.32
C LEU A 93 -5.03 -2.55 -12.28
N LEU A 94 -6.02 -3.44 -12.29
CA LEU A 94 -7.43 -3.11 -12.21
C LEU A 94 -7.87 -3.15 -10.74
N LEU A 95 -7.98 -1.98 -10.10
CA LEU A 95 -8.38 -1.87 -8.70
C LEU A 95 -9.90 -1.97 -8.59
N SER A 96 -10.40 -3.03 -7.97
CA SER A 96 -11.83 -3.15 -7.63
C SER A 96 -12.04 -3.05 -6.13
N THR A 97 -13.23 -2.58 -5.74
CA THR A 97 -13.73 -2.71 -4.38
C THR A 97 -14.04 -4.18 -4.08
N ASP A 98 -14.24 -4.54 -2.82
CA ASP A 98 -14.64 -5.89 -2.40
C ASP A 98 -16.12 -6.23 -2.69
N THR A 99 -16.77 -5.46 -3.54
CA THR A 99 -18.15 -5.70 -3.95
C THR A 99 -18.18 -6.65 -5.14
N TRP A 100 -19.14 -7.56 -5.14
CA TRP A 100 -19.26 -8.58 -6.19
C TRP A 100 -19.41 -7.93 -7.57
N ILE A 101 -20.28 -6.92 -7.71
CA ILE A 101 -20.47 -6.22 -8.99
C ILE A 101 -19.18 -5.47 -9.43
N GLY A 102 -18.47 -4.84 -8.49
CA GLY A 102 -17.22 -4.13 -8.78
C GLY A 102 -16.15 -5.07 -9.31
N GLU A 103 -15.96 -6.22 -8.66
CA GLU A 103 -15.04 -7.26 -9.09
C GLU A 103 -15.43 -7.85 -10.45
N GLN A 104 -16.70 -8.20 -10.66
CA GLN A 104 -17.18 -8.69 -11.96
C GLN A 104 -16.91 -7.68 -13.08
N THR A 105 -17.05 -6.39 -12.79
CA THR A 105 -16.76 -5.34 -13.78
C THR A 105 -15.27 -5.25 -14.11
N ALA A 106 -14.38 -5.39 -13.12
CA ALA A 106 -12.94 -5.45 -13.35
C ALA A 106 -12.53 -6.69 -14.17
N LEU A 107 -13.16 -7.84 -13.92
CA LEU A 107 -12.93 -9.07 -14.69
C LEU A 107 -13.33 -8.92 -16.16
N LEU A 108 -14.44 -8.23 -16.46
CA LEU A 108 -14.83 -7.93 -17.84
C LEU A 108 -13.76 -7.11 -18.58
N VAL A 109 -13.18 -6.13 -17.91
CA VAL A 109 -12.08 -5.30 -18.45
C VAL A 109 -10.82 -6.15 -18.64
N GLN A 110 -10.49 -7.00 -17.65
CA GLN A 110 -9.34 -7.91 -17.72
C GLN A 110 -9.43 -8.83 -18.95
N GLU A 111 -10.57 -9.50 -19.10
CA GLU A 111 -10.80 -10.45 -20.20
C GLU A 111 -10.71 -9.79 -21.56
N TRP A 112 -11.23 -8.57 -21.69
CA TRP A 112 -11.13 -7.83 -22.94
C TRP A 112 -9.69 -7.49 -23.28
N LEU A 113 -8.91 -6.95 -22.32
CA LEU A 113 -7.51 -6.58 -22.54
C LEU A 113 -6.62 -7.77 -22.88
N GLN A 114 -6.76 -8.88 -22.16
CA GLN A 114 -5.97 -10.10 -22.40
C GLN A 114 -6.18 -10.68 -23.82
N ARG A 115 -7.33 -10.41 -24.44
CA ARG A 115 -7.59 -10.82 -25.84
C ARG A 115 -6.90 -9.94 -26.87
N GLN A 116 -6.60 -8.68 -26.53
CA GLN A 116 -5.95 -7.75 -27.46
C GLN A 116 -4.46 -8.06 -27.65
N GLY A 117 -3.81 -8.65 -26.64
CA GLY A 117 -2.41 -9.04 -26.75
C GLY A 117 -1.98 -9.99 -25.62
N SER A 118 -1.28 -11.07 -26.00
CA SER A 118 -0.74 -12.07 -25.08
C SER A 118 0.36 -11.55 -24.15
N ASP A 119 0.95 -10.41 -24.50
CA ASP A 119 2.11 -9.87 -23.81
C ASP A 119 1.70 -8.96 -22.64
N LEU A 120 0.43 -8.56 -22.55
CA LEU A 120 -0.07 -7.74 -21.45
C LEU A 120 -0.16 -8.54 -20.16
N VAL A 121 0.29 -7.94 -19.06
CA VAL A 121 0.02 -8.45 -17.71
C VAL A 121 -1.18 -7.68 -17.16
N VAL A 122 -2.29 -8.37 -16.90
CA VAL A 122 -3.52 -7.72 -16.44
C VAL A 122 -3.99 -8.40 -15.16
N ASP A 123 -3.90 -7.67 -14.06
CA ASP A 123 -4.21 -8.17 -12.72
C ASP A 123 -5.41 -7.42 -12.14
N VAL A 124 -6.38 -8.16 -11.63
CA VAL A 124 -7.47 -7.59 -10.81
C VAL A 124 -7.02 -7.58 -9.36
N TYR A 125 -6.90 -6.37 -8.80
CA TYR A 125 -6.61 -6.17 -7.39
C TYR A 125 -7.89 -5.80 -6.64
N ARG A 126 -8.50 -6.81 -6.02
CA ARG A 126 -9.67 -6.65 -5.15
C ARG A 126 -9.22 -6.14 -3.78
N HIS A 127 -9.64 -4.94 -3.40
CA HIS A 127 -9.28 -4.34 -2.12
C HIS A 127 -10.51 -4.16 -1.21
N SER A 128 -10.41 -4.66 0.02
CA SER A 128 -11.48 -4.61 1.02
C SER A 128 -11.64 -3.25 1.65
N GLY A 129 -12.87 -2.91 2.04
CA GLY A 129 -13.18 -1.73 2.86
C GLY A 129 -13.24 -0.40 2.10
N LEU A 130 -13.08 -0.39 0.78
CA LEU A 130 -13.26 0.82 -0.05
C LEU A 130 -14.74 1.19 -0.30
N GLN A 131 -15.68 0.33 0.11
CA GLN A 131 -17.14 0.51 -0.01
C GLN A 131 -17.88 0.34 1.31
N THR A 132 -17.18 0.50 2.42
CA THR A 132 -17.79 0.41 3.75
C THR A 132 -18.59 1.65 4.11
N ALA A 133 -19.64 1.48 4.92
CA ALA A 133 -20.36 2.58 5.55
C ALA A 133 -19.59 3.15 6.77
N ARG A 134 -18.56 2.45 7.23
CA ARG A 134 -17.75 2.78 8.40
C ARG A 134 -16.51 3.58 7.99
N LEU A 135 -16.47 4.86 8.37
CA LEU A 135 -15.37 5.76 8.01
C LEU A 135 -13.99 5.21 8.44
N ASP A 136 -13.94 4.51 9.56
CA ASP A 136 -12.73 3.92 10.11
C ASP A 136 -12.17 2.79 9.26
N GLU A 137 -13.02 1.84 8.88
CA GLU A 137 -12.65 0.78 7.93
C GLU A 137 -12.18 1.38 6.60
N PHE A 138 -12.84 2.45 6.13
CA PHE A 138 -12.45 3.12 4.88
C PHE A 138 -11.05 3.74 4.96
N GLN A 139 -10.72 4.41 6.07
CA GLN A 139 -9.40 5.00 6.25
C GLN A 139 -8.29 3.95 6.37
N ILE A 140 -8.54 2.84 7.08
CA ILE A 140 -7.61 1.70 7.15
C ILE A 140 -7.31 1.18 5.73
N SER A 141 -8.35 0.96 4.92
CA SER A 141 -8.18 0.53 3.53
C SER A 141 -7.38 1.51 2.69
N LEU A 142 -7.57 2.82 2.87
CA LEU A 142 -6.74 3.82 2.18
C LEU A 142 -5.28 3.72 2.60
N SER A 143 -4.99 3.54 3.90
CA SER A 143 -3.62 3.34 4.41
C SER A 143 -2.97 2.09 3.82
N ASP A 144 -3.71 0.99 3.68
CA ASP A 144 -3.21 -0.24 3.06
C ASP A 144 -2.87 -0.05 1.58
N LEU A 145 -3.67 0.74 0.84
CA LEU A 145 -3.33 1.14 -0.53
C LEU A 145 -2.05 1.98 -0.59
N VAL A 146 -1.83 2.91 0.34
CA VAL A 146 -0.58 3.69 0.41
C VAL A 146 0.62 2.78 0.60
N LYS A 147 0.52 1.81 1.51
CA LYS A 147 1.57 0.83 1.78
C LYS A 147 1.92 0.05 0.52
N LYS A 148 0.91 -0.53 -0.15
CA LYS A 148 1.09 -1.26 -1.42
C LYS A 148 1.78 -0.41 -2.49
N PHE A 149 1.27 0.79 -2.76
CA PHE A 149 1.82 1.64 -3.83
C PHE A 149 3.27 2.00 -3.60
N ALA A 150 3.67 2.18 -2.36
CA ALA A 150 5.04 2.51 -2.05
C ALA A 150 6.02 1.36 -2.10
N GLU A 151 5.55 0.15 -1.80
CA GLU A 151 6.36 -1.05 -1.88
C GLU A 151 6.58 -1.45 -3.34
N GLU A 152 5.56 -1.27 -4.19
CA GLU A 152 5.59 -1.78 -5.56
C GLU A 152 6.00 -0.76 -6.62
N LEU A 153 5.40 0.44 -6.63
CA LEU A 153 5.54 1.38 -7.76
C LEU A 153 6.97 1.90 -7.96
N PRO A 154 7.76 2.20 -6.91
CA PRO A 154 9.15 2.63 -7.10
C PRO A 154 10.01 1.61 -7.85
N ALA A 155 9.80 0.30 -7.64
CA ALA A 155 10.55 -0.74 -8.33
C ALA A 155 10.22 -0.79 -9.83
N TYR A 156 8.95 -0.56 -10.19
CA TYR A 156 8.52 -0.45 -11.58
C TYR A 156 9.13 0.79 -12.26
N GLN A 157 9.08 1.95 -11.60
CA GLN A 157 9.71 3.18 -12.11
C GLN A 157 11.21 3.02 -12.34
N GLN A 158 11.93 2.42 -11.38
CA GLN A 158 13.36 2.13 -11.51
C GLN A 158 13.66 1.14 -12.63
N SER A 159 12.73 0.24 -12.94
CA SER A 159 12.80 -0.71 -14.06
C SER A 159 12.40 -0.09 -15.41
N GLY A 160 12.13 1.21 -15.46
CA GLY A 160 11.82 1.94 -16.70
C GLY A 160 10.34 1.92 -17.11
N TYR A 161 9.45 1.49 -16.21
CA TYR A 161 8.01 1.66 -16.42
C TYR A 161 7.60 3.12 -16.18
N ARG A 162 6.72 3.61 -17.03
CA ARG A 162 5.96 4.84 -16.79
C ARG A 162 4.69 4.48 -16.05
N VAL A 163 4.51 5.02 -14.84
CA VAL A 163 3.35 4.78 -14.00
C VAL A 163 2.25 5.78 -14.35
N ILE A 164 1.09 5.26 -14.71
CA ILE A 164 -0.08 6.02 -15.17
C ILE A 164 -1.25 5.70 -14.25
N PHE A 165 -1.83 6.73 -13.63
CA PHE A 165 -3.08 6.58 -12.90
C PHE A 165 -4.23 6.95 -13.82
N ASN A 166 -4.98 5.95 -14.29
CA ASN A 166 -6.15 6.12 -15.12
C ASN A 166 -7.39 6.31 -14.26
N LEU A 167 -7.75 7.56 -13.98
CA LEU A 167 -8.84 7.91 -13.06
C LEU A 167 -10.15 8.23 -13.81
N THR A 168 -10.33 7.63 -14.99
CA THR A 168 -11.52 7.81 -15.83
C THR A 168 -12.75 7.10 -15.30
N GLY A 169 -12.54 5.94 -14.67
CA GLY A 169 -13.57 5.09 -14.08
C GLY A 169 -13.39 4.96 -12.57
N GLY A 170 -14.14 4.05 -11.96
CA GLY A 170 -14.04 3.80 -10.51
C GLY A 170 -15.03 4.57 -9.64
N PHE A 171 -14.94 4.30 -8.34
CA PHE A 171 -15.80 4.91 -7.33
C PHE A 171 -15.28 6.27 -6.85
N LYS A 172 -16.19 7.24 -6.74
CA LYS A 172 -15.88 8.64 -6.41
C LYS A 172 -15.09 8.83 -5.12
N GLY A 173 -15.41 8.09 -4.05
CA GLY A 173 -14.71 8.21 -2.77
C GLY A 173 -13.23 7.82 -2.86
N VAL A 174 -12.89 6.85 -3.71
CA VAL A 174 -11.50 6.42 -3.92
C VAL A 174 -10.80 7.32 -4.94
N GLN A 175 -11.51 7.85 -5.94
CA GLN A 175 -10.92 8.73 -6.96
C GLN A 175 -10.25 9.98 -6.36
N GLY A 176 -10.92 10.69 -5.44
CA GLY A 176 -10.34 11.91 -4.83
C GLY A 176 -9.04 11.62 -4.07
N PHE A 177 -8.98 10.46 -3.42
CA PHE A 177 -7.78 9.98 -2.77
C PHE A 177 -6.69 9.61 -3.79
N LEU A 178 -7.00 8.77 -4.79
CA LEU A 178 -6.04 8.36 -5.82
C LEU A 178 -5.47 9.55 -6.60
N GLN A 179 -6.29 10.57 -6.86
CA GLN A 179 -5.81 11.82 -7.49
C GLN A 179 -4.74 12.50 -6.64
N SER A 180 -4.91 12.50 -5.31
CA SER A 180 -3.93 13.07 -4.39
C SER A 180 -2.65 12.21 -4.37
N MET A 181 -2.80 10.89 -4.35
CA MET A 181 -1.69 9.92 -4.37
C MET A 181 -0.90 9.93 -5.69
N ALA A 182 -1.55 10.25 -6.81
CA ALA A 182 -0.93 10.27 -8.12
C ALA A 182 0.26 11.25 -8.19
N ASN A 183 0.20 12.37 -7.45
CA ASN A 183 1.32 13.32 -7.39
C ASN A 183 2.60 12.73 -6.78
N PHE A 184 2.48 11.63 -6.01
CA PHE A 184 3.61 10.98 -5.33
C PHE A 184 4.14 9.78 -6.10
N TYR A 185 3.26 9.00 -6.75
CA TYR A 185 3.66 7.73 -7.35
C TYR A 185 3.44 7.63 -8.86
N ALA A 186 2.60 8.46 -9.45
CA ALA A 186 2.33 8.42 -10.88
C ALA A 186 3.19 9.42 -11.63
N ASP A 187 3.63 9.07 -12.84
CA ASP A 187 4.28 9.99 -13.77
C ASP A 187 3.25 10.85 -14.52
N GLU A 188 2.05 10.31 -14.72
CA GLU A 188 0.89 11.03 -15.23
C GLU A 188 -0.42 10.49 -14.66
N THR A 189 -1.43 11.36 -14.63
CA THR A 189 -2.82 10.97 -14.38
C THR A 189 -3.66 11.24 -15.62
N VAL A 190 -4.60 10.35 -15.93
CA VAL A 190 -5.47 10.52 -17.10
C VAL A 190 -6.96 10.49 -16.72
N TYR A 191 -7.73 11.33 -17.42
CA TYR A 191 -9.18 11.51 -17.28
C TYR A 191 -9.84 11.57 -18.66
N ILE A 192 -11.13 11.27 -18.74
CA ILE A 192 -11.93 11.48 -19.95
C ILE A 192 -12.61 12.83 -19.81
N PHE A 193 -12.36 13.71 -20.76
CA PHE A 193 -13.03 15.00 -20.85
C PHE A 193 -14.42 14.84 -21.48
N GLU A 194 -15.30 15.83 -21.32
CA GLU A 194 -16.69 15.79 -21.81
C GLU A 194 -16.81 15.48 -23.31
N THR A 195 -15.78 15.83 -24.09
CA THR A 195 -15.69 15.58 -25.54
C THR A 195 -15.34 14.13 -25.90
N GLY A 196 -14.95 13.31 -24.91
CA GLY A 196 -14.43 11.95 -25.10
C GLY A 196 -12.90 11.88 -25.25
N ASP A 197 -12.22 13.03 -25.29
CA ASP A 197 -10.77 13.13 -25.36
C ASP A 197 -10.11 12.81 -24.01
N LEU A 198 -8.86 12.34 -24.05
CA LEU A 198 -8.10 12.06 -22.83
C LEU A 198 -7.41 13.32 -22.33
N LEU A 199 -7.80 13.80 -21.15
CA LEU A 199 -7.08 14.82 -20.42
C LEU A 199 -5.92 14.16 -19.67
N ARG A 200 -4.69 14.54 -20.01
CA ARG A 200 -3.46 14.08 -19.34
C ARG A 200 -2.98 15.18 -18.40
N ILE A 201 -2.91 14.86 -17.12
CA ILE A 201 -2.39 15.76 -16.08
C ILE A 201 -0.99 15.25 -15.70
N PRO A 202 0.08 16.02 -15.98
CA PRO A 202 1.42 15.63 -15.59
C PRO A 202 1.57 15.65 -14.07
N ARG A 203 2.47 14.83 -13.54
CA ARG A 203 2.84 14.87 -12.14
C ARG A 203 3.31 16.26 -11.73
N LEU A 204 2.73 16.83 -10.67
CA LEU A 204 3.24 18.06 -10.08
C LEU A 204 4.51 17.75 -9.25
N PRO A 205 5.55 18.60 -9.30
CA PRO A 205 6.78 18.41 -8.53
C PRO A 205 6.57 18.80 -7.06
N ILE A 206 5.68 18.09 -6.38
CA ILE A 206 5.36 18.29 -4.96
C ILE A 206 6.29 17.41 -4.14
N LYS A 207 6.90 17.99 -3.11
CA LYS A 207 7.52 17.27 -2.01
C LYS A 207 6.69 17.47 -0.77
N LEU A 208 6.47 16.42 0.00
CA LEU A 208 5.87 16.56 1.30
C LEU A 208 6.96 16.93 2.29
N ASP A 209 6.96 18.17 2.75
CA ASP A 209 7.88 18.60 3.79
C ASP A 209 7.20 18.44 5.16
N ALA A 210 7.34 17.24 5.74
CA ALA A 210 6.96 16.95 7.12
C ALA A 210 8.14 16.38 7.93
N THR A 211 9.34 16.41 7.34
CA THR A 211 10.54 15.83 7.92
C THR A 211 10.85 16.43 9.28
N GLU A 212 10.70 17.76 9.43
CA GLU A 212 10.93 18.44 10.71
C GLU A 212 9.98 17.94 11.82
N ILE A 213 8.68 17.80 11.52
CA ILE A 213 7.69 17.29 12.50
C ILE A 213 8.03 15.84 12.90
N ILE A 214 8.43 15.01 11.93
CA ILE A 214 8.79 13.62 12.18
C ILE A 214 10.08 13.52 12.98
N GLU A 215 11.09 14.30 12.64
CA GLU A 215 12.38 14.34 13.36
C GLU A 215 12.19 14.74 14.81
N GLN A 216 11.44 15.81 15.06
CA GLN A 216 11.18 16.30 16.42
C GLN A 216 10.37 15.30 17.26
N ASN A 217 9.54 14.48 16.62
CA ASN A 217 8.64 13.52 17.27
C ASN A 217 8.98 12.07 16.93
N LEU A 218 10.25 11.78 16.61
CA LEU A 218 10.66 10.50 16.01
C LEU A 218 10.23 9.29 16.85
N THR A 219 10.34 9.36 18.17
CA THR A 219 9.91 8.30 19.08
C THR A 219 8.42 7.96 18.91
N LEU A 220 7.56 8.97 18.76
CA LEU A 220 6.11 8.77 18.59
C LEU A 220 5.81 8.16 17.22
N PHE A 221 6.44 8.65 16.15
CA PHE A 221 6.28 8.06 14.81
C PHE A 221 6.79 6.62 14.74
N ARG A 222 7.90 6.31 15.42
CA ARG A 222 8.41 4.94 15.55
C ARG A 222 7.44 4.04 16.31
N ARG A 223 6.81 4.54 17.37
CA ARG A 223 5.79 3.78 18.13
C ARG A 223 4.55 3.53 17.27
N LEU A 224 3.96 4.58 16.70
CA LEU A 224 2.78 4.47 15.84
C LEU A 224 3.04 3.55 14.63
N GLY A 225 4.18 3.71 13.94
CA GLY A 225 4.55 2.88 12.80
C GLY A 225 4.94 1.43 13.13
N ASN A 226 5.01 1.07 14.41
CA ASN A 226 5.19 -0.31 14.88
C ASN A 226 3.95 -0.83 15.65
N ASP A 227 2.80 -0.16 15.51
CA ASP A 227 1.54 -0.51 16.20
C ASP A 227 1.69 -0.55 17.73
N LEU A 228 2.58 0.26 18.28
CA LEU A 228 2.75 0.40 19.73
C LEU A 228 1.75 1.44 20.24
N ALA A 229 1.09 1.12 21.37
CA ALA A 229 0.11 2.01 21.98
C ALA A 229 0.72 3.39 22.28
N VAL A 230 0.02 4.44 21.85
CA VAL A 230 0.30 5.85 22.15
C VAL A 230 -1.00 6.51 22.60
N THR A 231 -0.94 7.33 23.63
CA THR A 231 -2.10 8.05 24.15
C THR A 231 -2.30 9.38 23.44
N ARG A 232 -3.54 9.88 23.41
CA ARG A 232 -3.85 11.20 22.85
C ARG A 232 -3.08 12.32 23.56
N GLN A 233 -2.85 12.18 24.87
CA GLN A 233 -2.08 13.13 25.66
C GLN A 233 -0.61 13.20 25.23
N GLU A 234 -0.02 12.08 24.80
CA GLU A 234 1.35 12.05 24.26
C GLU A 234 1.46 12.72 22.88
N LEU A 235 0.36 12.84 22.13
CA LEU A 235 0.34 13.40 20.77
C LEU A 235 -0.07 14.88 20.71
N ASP A 236 -0.75 15.37 21.74
CA ASP A 236 -1.43 16.67 21.72
C ASP A 236 -0.48 17.83 21.39
N GLY A 237 -0.82 18.58 20.33
CA GLY A 237 -0.03 19.71 19.83
C GLY A 237 1.31 19.35 19.16
N LEU A 238 1.69 18.07 19.13
CA LEU A 238 2.97 17.61 18.56
C LEU A 238 2.83 17.07 17.13
N ILE A 239 1.78 16.27 16.88
CA ILE A 239 1.52 15.68 15.57
C ILE A 239 0.15 16.20 15.05
N PRO A 240 0.09 16.75 13.82
CA PRO A 240 -1.18 17.19 13.24
C PRO A 240 -2.20 16.07 13.11
N ASP A 241 -3.47 16.37 13.38
CA ASP A 241 -4.58 15.40 13.24
C ASP A 241 -4.72 14.82 11.84
N THR A 242 -4.26 15.53 10.81
CA THR A 242 -4.25 15.00 9.43
C THR A 242 -3.36 13.78 9.26
N LEU A 243 -2.37 13.59 10.14
CA LEU A 243 -1.43 12.46 10.12
C LEU A 243 -1.85 11.33 11.05
N LEU A 244 -2.91 11.56 11.83
CA LEU A 244 -3.40 10.64 12.83
C LEU A 244 -4.78 10.13 12.42
N PHE A 245 -5.08 8.94 12.89
CA PHE A 245 -6.40 8.36 12.79
C PHE A 245 -6.69 7.56 14.06
N GLU A 246 -7.95 7.56 14.52
CA GLU A 246 -8.36 6.91 15.76
C GLU A 246 -9.50 5.92 15.49
N VAL A 247 -9.31 4.68 15.94
CA VAL A 247 -10.29 3.59 15.85
C VAL A 247 -10.57 3.06 17.24
N GLU A 248 -11.81 3.18 17.71
CA GLU A 248 -12.23 2.60 18.99
C GLU A 248 -11.34 3.00 20.19
N GLY A 249 -10.72 4.20 20.12
CA GLY A 249 -9.81 4.72 21.15
C GLY A 249 -8.32 4.41 20.92
N GLU A 250 -7.98 3.65 19.88
CA GLU A 250 -6.61 3.35 19.49
C GLU A 250 -6.12 4.31 18.41
N LEU A 251 -4.94 4.90 18.61
CA LEU A 251 -4.34 5.87 17.71
C LEU A 251 -3.34 5.20 16.77
N ALA A 252 -3.47 5.52 15.48
CA ALA A 252 -2.60 5.05 14.42
C ALA A 252 -2.21 6.21 13.48
N LEU A 253 -1.26 5.95 12.58
CA LEU A 253 -0.99 6.85 11.47
C LEU A 253 -2.16 6.79 10.47
N SER A 254 -2.61 7.95 10.00
CA SER A 254 -3.51 8.04 8.85
C SER A 254 -2.78 7.62 7.57
N ALA A 255 -3.51 7.48 6.46
CA ALA A 255 -2.90 7.22 5.14
C ALA A 255 -1.82 8.26 4.77
N TRP A 256 -2.01 9.51 5.18
CA TRP A 256 -1.01 10.57 5.03
C TRP A 256 0.15 10.43 6.01
N GLY A 257 -0.13 10.09 7.27
CA GLY A 257 0.90 9.82 8.27
C GLY A 257 1.84 8.69 7.84
N GLU A 258 1.30 7.60 7.30
CA GLU A 258 2.06 6.45 6.79
C GLU A 258 2.96 6.83 5.61
N LEU A 259 2.44 7.63 4.67
CA LEU A 259 3.20 8.13 3.52
C LEU A 259 4.43 8.90 3.98
N LEU A 260 4.23 9.88 4.85
CA LEU A 260 5.28 10.77 5.35
C LEU A 260 6.28 10.02 6.21
N TRP A 261 5.78 9.18 7.11
CA TRP A 261 6.63 8.38 7.99
C TRP A 261 7.57 7.51 7.18
N ARG A 262 7.07 6.83 6.14
CA ARG A 262 7.91 5.95 5.32
C ARG A 262 8.98 6.72 4.54
N GLU A 263 8.65 7.88 3.98
CA GLU A 263 9.62 8.72 3.26
C GLU A 263 10.73 9.21 4.20
N ALA A 264 10.35 9.79 5.34
CA ALA A 264 11.29 10.29 6.34
C ALA A 264 12.10 9.17 7.00
N LYS A 265 11.47 8.05 7.40
CA LYS A 265 12.13 6.90 8.05
C LYS A 265 13.36 6.45 7.27
N ASN A 266 13.24 6.40 5.94
CA ASN A 266 14.31 5.94 5.06
C ASN A 266 15.56 6.84 5.12
N GLU A 267 15.40 8.15 5.23
CA GLU A 267 16.51 9.10 5.39
C GLU A 267 17.02 9.13 6.82
N LEU A 268 16.11 9.24 7.79
CA LEU A 268 16.43 9.33 9.21
C LEU A 268 17.22 8.13 9.67
N TYR A 269 16.76 6.92 9.35
CA TYR A 269 17.38 5.68 9.83
C TYR A 269 18.79 5.48 9.29
N ARG A 270 19.13 6.14 8.17
CA ARG A 270 20.50 6.14 7.63
C ARG A 270 21.42 7.14 8.29
N ALA A 271 20.88 8.21 8.88
CA ALA A 271 21.66 9.30 9.44
C ALA A 271 22.41 8.89 10.72
N ALA A 272 21.76 8.15 11.62
CA ALA A 272 22.32 7.75 12.90
C ALA A 272 21.56 6.56 13.51
N ILE A 273 22.10 5.99 14.60
CA ILE A 273 21.35 5.13 15.52
C ILE A 273 20.63 6.03 16.52
N TYR A 274 19.32 5.90 16.61
CA TYR A 274 18.50 6.66 17.55
C TYR A 274 18.28 5.88 18.84
N PRO A 275 17.93 6.55 19.95
CA PRO A 275 17.46 5.89 21.17
C PRO A 275 16.32 4.90 20.88
N SER A 276 16.13 3.92 21.76
CA SER A 276 14.99 3.01 21.65
C SER A 276 13.66 3.79 21.64
N PRO A 277 12.68 3.41 20.80
CA PRO A 277 11.38 4.06 20.80
C PRO A 277 10.54 3.71 22.03
N ASP A 278 10.99 2.75 22.85
CA ASP A 278 10.28 2.31 24.06
C ASP A 278 11.25 1.96 25.20
N SER A 279 10.82 2.22 26.43
CA SER A 279 11.54 1.93 27.67
C SER A 279 11.85 0.44 27.91
N LYS A 280 11.15 -0.49 27.26
CA LYS A 280 11.43 -1.94 27.32
C LYS A 280 12.79 -2.34 26.72
N VAL A 281 13.41 -1.46 25.93
CA VAL A 281 14.75 -1.68 25.40
C VAL A 281 15.65 -0.51 25.78
N ILE A 282 16.79 -0.81 26.40
CA ILE A 282 17.80 0.20 26.77
C ILE A 282 19.16 -0.18 26.20
N TYR A 283 20.05 0.80 26.08
CA TYR A 283 21.38 0.61 25.52
C TYR A 283 22.39 0.47 26.66
N GLY A 284 23.03 -0.69 26.74
CA GLY A 284 24.12 -0.92 27.68
C GLY A 284 25.39 -0.14 27.29
N GLU A 285 26.35 -0.10 28.21
CA GLU A 285 27.57 0.72 28.07
C GLU A 285 28.39 0.40 26.80
N ARG A 286 28.34 -0.86 26.33
CA ARG A 286 29.09 -1.32 25.16
C ARG A 286 28.34 -1.16 23.83
N TRP A 287 27.07 -0.74 23.87
CA TRP A 287 26.24 -0.62 22.67
C TRP A 287 26.75 0.49 21.76
N GLN A 288 26.81 1.73 22.26
CA GLN A 288 27.18 2.89 21.46
C GLN A 288 28.56 2.75 20.79
N PRO A 289 29.62 2.29 21.49
CA PRO A 289 30.90 2.00 20.85
C PRO A 289 30.78 1.01 19.68
N SER A 290 29.94 -0.02 19.80
CA SER A 290 29.78 -1.07 18.79
C SER A 290 29.06 -0.62 17.52
N VAL A 291 28.27 0.46 17.57
CA VAL A 291 27.47 0.96 16.44
C VAL A 291 27.91 2.34 15.92
N SER A 292 28.83 3.02 16.59
CA SER A 292 29.23 4.41 16.31
C SER A 292 29.84 4.68 14.93
N LYS A 293 30.34 3.65 14.22
CA LYS A 293 31.03 3.78 12.92
C LYS A 293 30.33 3.00 11.81
N LEU A 294 29.03 2.75 11.95
CA LEU A 294 28.28 2.03 10.95
C LEU A 294 28.06 2.90 9.69
N PRO A 295 28.20 2.31 8.49
CA PRO A 295 27.73 2.95 7.26
C PRO A 295 26.21 3.19 7.31
N ALA A 296 25.73 4.14 6.49
CA ALA A 296 24.33 4.54 6.42
C ALA A 296 23.33 3.37 6.31
N GLU A 297 23.55 2.41 5.40
CA GLU A 297 22.65 1.24 5.27
C GLU A 297 22.65 0.34 6.51
N ARG A 298 23.77 0.25 7.23
CA ARG A 298 23.86 -0.53 8.47
C ARG A 298 23.20 0.18 9.63
N CYS A 299 23.28 1.51 9.68
CA CYS A 299 22.46 2.30 10.61
C CYS A 299 20.97 2.01 10.40
N LYS A 300 20.54 1.99 9.13
CA LYS A 300 19.15 1.72 8.78
C LYS A 300 18.69 0.36 9.29
N GLN A 301 19.46 -0.68 8.97
CA GLN A 301 19.16 -2.04 9.43
C GLN A 301 19.08 -2.13 10.95
N VAL A 302 20.03 -1.54 11.68
CA VAL A 302 20.03 -1.60 13.15
C VAL A 302 18.80 -0.91 13.75
N ASN A 303 18.42 0.28 13.26
CA ASN A 303 17.19 0.95 13.71
C ASN A 303 15.94 0.11 13.44
N GLU A 304 15.86 -0.54 12.28
CA GLU A 304 14.76 -1.47 11.94
C GLU A 304 14.73 -2.69 12.89
N ARG A 305 15.89 -3.24 13.28
CA ARG A 305 15.94 -4.36 14.25
C ARG A 305 15.52 -3.93 15.64
N ILE A 306 15.90 -2.72 16.07
CA ILE A 306 15.46 -2.17 17.36
C ILE A 306 13.93 -2.03 17.38
N ASP A 307 13.33 -1.46 16.33
CA ASP A 307 11.88 -1.36 16.19
C ASP A 307 11.19 -2.72 16.27
N GLN A 308 11.69 -3.68 15.50
CA GLN A 308 11.15 -5.04 15.47
C GLN A 308 11.26 -5.74 16.81
N LEU A 309 12.39 -5.57 17.52
CA LEU A 309 12.59 -6.10 18.86
C LEU A 309 11.56 -5.50 19.82
N VAL A 310 11.37 -4.19 19.82
CA VAL A 310 10.36 -3.56 20.69
C VAL A 310 8.99 -4.15 20.43
N LYS A 311 8.56 -4.28 19.17
CA LYS A 311 7.30 -4.91 18.81
C LYS A 311 7.21 -6.36 19.30
N HIS A 312 8.27 -7.14 19.13
CA HIS A 312 8.36 -8.53 19.64
C HIS A 312 8.15 -8.61 21.16
N LEU A 313 8.70 -7.66 21.93
CA LEU A 313 8.55 -7.62 23.40
C LEU A 313 7.14 -7.25 23.89
N TYR A 314 6.27 -6.78 23.00
CA TYR A 314 4.83 -6.61 23.26
C TYR A 314 4.00 -7.76 22.68
N GLN A 315 4.46 -8.36 21.59
CA GLN A 315 3.78 -9.41 20.87
C GLN A 315 4.78 -10.53 20.52
N GLU A 316 4.89 -11.54 21.39
CA GLU A 316 5.87 -12.64 21.20
C GLU A 316 5.67 -13.41 19.88
N SER A 317 4.45 -13.42 19.33
CA SER A 317 4.15 -14.02 18.02
C SER A 317 4.77 -13.26 16.84
N TYR A 318 5.18 -12.00 17.03
CA TYR A 318 5.89 -11.19 16.05
C TYR A 318 7.40 -11.44 16.16
N ASN A 319 7.92 -12.43 15.44
CA ASN A 319 9.37 -12.66 15.30
C ASN A 319 9.70 -12.90 13.82
N PRO A 320 9.78 -11.83 13.00
CA PRO A 320 10.03 -11.98 11.57
C PRO A 320 11.42 -12.60 11.36
N ALA A 321 11.60 -13.30 10.23
CA ALA A 321 12.89 -13.90 9.87
C ALA A 321 14.04 -12.88 9.80
N SER A 322 13.72 -11.61 9.56
CA SER A 322 14.68 -10.53 9.58
C SER A 322 15.21 -10.19 10.98
N LEU A 323 14.42 -10.47 12.04
CA LEU A 323 14.79 -10.26 13.43
C LEU A 323 15.49 -11.50 14.00
N ASP A 324 14.87 -12.68 13.86
CA ASP A 324 15.37 -13.96 14.42
C ASP A 324 15.79 -13.83 15.90
N PHE A 325 14.93 -13.22 16.72
CA PHE A 325 15.20 -13.05 18.15
C PHE A 325 15.10 -14.39 18.87
N LYS A 326 16.16 -14.78 19.58
CA LYS A 326 16.23 -16.07 20.29
C LYS A 326 17.25 -16.09 21.42
N GLN A 327 17.09 -17.07 22.29
CA GLN A 327 18.03 -17.32 23.38
C GLN A 327 19.34 -17.94 22.86
N LEU A 328 20.47 -17.50 23.41
CA LEU A 328 21.78 -18.05 23.11
C LEU A 328 21.95 -19.45 23.67
N LYS A 329 22.67 -20.30 22.92
CA LYS A 329 23.11 -21.61 23.40
C LYS A 329 24.50 -21.48 24.02
N GLY A 330 24.59 -21.67 25.33
CA GLY A 330 25.85 -21.65 26.08
C GLY A 330 26.16 -20.31 26.77
N LYS A 331 27.41 -20.14 27.21
CA LYS A 331 27.85 -19.00 28.07
C LYS A 331 29.00 -18.17 27.45
N SER A 332 29.27 -18.33 26.15
CA SER A 332 30.41 -17.69 25.47
C SER A 332 30.31 -16.17 25.36
N MET A 333 29.10 -15.61 25.45
CA MET A 333 28.83 -14.19 25.24
C MET A 333 28.31 -13.46 26.48
N LEU A 334 28.51 -14.01 27.70
CA LEU A 334 28.09 -13.35 28.93
C LEU A 334 28.55 -11.88 28.99
N PRO A 335 27.69 -10.95 29.45
CA PRO A 335 26.39 -11.19 30.09
C PRO A 335 25.24 -11.48 29.11
N SER A 336 25.45 -11.36 27.81
CA SER A 336 24.39 -11.56 26.82
C SER A 336 23.80 -12.97 26.90
N THR A 337 22.47 -13.03 26.89
CA THR A 337 21.68 -14.26 26.99
C THR A 337 20.83 -14.51 25.75
N HIS A 338 20.64 -13.48 24.92
CA HIS A 338 19.86 -13.52 23.70
C HIS A 338 20.63 -12.88 22.55
N GLU A 339 20.23 -13.24 21.34
CA GLU A 339 20.70 -12.64 20.10
C GLU A 339 19.55 -12.38 19.14
N MET A 340 19.78 -11.45 18.22
CA MET A 340 18.96 -11.21 17.04
C MET A 340 19.86 -10.86 15.86
N ASP A 341 19.35 -11.03 14.64
CA ASP A 341 20.08 -10.70 13.43
C ASP A 341 20.29 -9.19 13.30
N GLY A 342 21.52 -8.80 12.97
CA GLY A 342 21.82 -7.47 12.44
C GLY A 342 21.69 -7.49 10.92
N TRP A 343 22.51 -8.33 10.28
CA TRP A 343 22.50 -8.61 8.83
C TRP A 343 23.29 -9.87 8.50
N ALA A 344 23.04 -10.44 7.31
CA ALA A 344 23.63 -11.70 6.85
C ALA A 344 24.66 -11.55 5.71
N ASP A 345 24.74 -10.38 5.07
CA ASP A 345 25.62 -10.15 3.92
C ASP A 345 27.03 -9.68 4.32
N GLY A 346 28.05 -10.29 3.70
CA GLY A 346 29.46 -10.01 3.98
C GLY A 346 29.91 -10.54 5.34
N ASP A 347 30.23 -9.63 6.26
CA ASP A 347 30.60 -9.94 7.65
C ASP A 347 29.32 -9.98 8.51
N ALA A 348 28.65 -11.14 8.52
CA ALA A 348 27.39 -11.33 9.23
C ALA A 348 27.48 -10.90 10.69
N ARG A 349 26.55 -10.04 11.12
CA ARG A 349 26.50 -9.48 12.48
C ARG A 349 25.22 -9.84 13.19
N ARG A 350 25.34 -10.02 14.50
CA ARG A 350 24.23 -10.19 15.42
C ARG A 350 24.27 -9.14 16.52
N ILE A 351 23.09 -8.75 16.96
CA ILE A 351 22.91 -7.89 18.12
C ILE A 351 22.70 -8.80 19.33
N TYR A 352 23.53 -8.60 20.34
CA TYR A 352 23.52 -9.36 21.57
C TYR A 352 22.93 -8.53 22.71
N GLY A 353 22.17 -9.18 23.58
CA GLY A 353 21.57 -8.52 24.74
C GLY A 353 21.14 -9.49 25.82
N HIS A 354 20.62 -8.94 26.92
CA HIS A 354 20.09 -9.71 28.04
C HIS A 354 18.92 -9.00 28.70
N PHE A 355 18.14 -9.75 29.48
CA PHE A 355 17.11 -9.15 30.32
C PHE A 355 17.67 -8.76 31.69
N GLU A 356 17.40 -7.53 32.12
CA GLU A 356 17.70 -7.02 33.46
C GLU A 356 16.46 -6.26 33.97
N GLY A 357 15.92 -6.68 35.11
CA GLY A 357 14.75 -6.00 35.70
C GLY A 357 13.49 -5.98 34.82
N GLY A 358 13.33 -6.92 33.89
CA GLY A 358 12.20 -6.96 32.95
C GLY A 358 12.36 -6.06 31.71
N VAL A 359 13.52 -5.41 31.56
CA VAL A 359 13.91 -4.61 30.39
C VAL A 359 14.98 -5.39 29.61
N PHE A 360 14.97 -5.27 28.29
CA PHE A 360 16.01 -5.85 27.44
C PHE A 360 17.14 -4.83 27.23
N VAL A 361 18.35 -5.20 27.66
CA VAL A 361 19.56 -4.40 27.52
C VAL A 361 20.30 -4.83 26.27
N LEU A 362 20.48 -3.92 25.31
CA LEU A 362 21.37 -4.14 24.17
C LEU A 362 22.82 -4.02 24.63
N ASP A 363 23.57 -5.10 24.53
CA ASP A 363 24.96 -5.15 24.97
C ASP A 363 25.90 -4.65 23.87
N ARG A 364 25.80 -5.22 22.67
CA ARG A 364 26.70 -4.92 21.54
C ARG A 364 26.22 -5.53 20.22
N LEU A 365 26.67 -4.93 19.14
CA LEU A 365 26.68 -5.52 17.81
C LEU A 365 28.02 -6.24 17.59
N ASP A 366 28.01 -7.54 17.30
CA ASP A 366 29.22 -8.35 17.13
C ASP A 366 29.08 -9.41 16.03
N LYS A 367 30.16 -10.12 15.70
CA LYS A 367 30.14 -11.20 14.70
C LYS A 367 29.25 -12.34 15.16
N ALA A 368 28.57 -12.98 14.20
CA ALA A 368 27.80 -14.18 14.47
C ALA A 368 28.71 -15.28 15.05
N LEU A 369 28.19 -16.00 16.06
CA LEU A 369 28.85 -17.20 16.58
C LEU A 369 28.69 -18.32 15.54
N HIS A 370 29.81 -18.82 15.00
CA HIS A 370 29.83 -19.98 14.11
C HIS A 370 29.61 -21.29 14.88
#